data_AF-A0A2H0Z4C9-F1
#
_entry.id   AF-A0A2H0Z4C9-F1
#
_cell.length_a   1.000
_cell.length_b   1.000
_cell.length_c   1.000
_cell.angle_alpha   90.00
_cell.angle_beta   90.00
_cell.angle_gamma   90.00
#
_symmetry.space_group_name_H-M   'P 1'
#
loop_
_entity.id
_entity.type
_entity.pdbx_description
1 polymer ?
#
loop_
_entity_poly.entity_id
_entity_poly.type
_entity_poly.pdbx_seq_one_letter_code
_entity_poly.pdbx_strand_id
1 'polypeptide(L)'
;MKSNKFSIAETSGINGTEIIVKNNFTYELFSILPGSGARISKLFLHNGQELISIIKKIDNVYSESRDDVFNNAKLSPFAGRIREGKYTFN
;
A
#
# COMPACT_ATOMS: atom_id res chain seq x y z
N MET A 1 2.36 -25.72 19.41
CA MET A 1 2.26 -25.23 18.01
C MET A 1 2.65 -23.76 17.97
N LYS A 2 3.59 -23.35 17.11
CA LYS A 2 3.83 -21.92 16.85
C LYS A 2 2.65 -21.39 16.05
N SER A 3 1.75 -20.65 16.69
CA SER A 3 0.67 -19.93 16.00
C SER A 3 1.27 -18.96 14.99
N ASN A 4 0.75 -18.97 13.75
CA ASN A 4 1.20 -18.02 12.74
C ASN A 4 0.68 -16.63 13.11
N LYS A 5 1.60 -15.69 13.35
CA LYS A 5 1.26 -14.36 13.85
C LYS A 5 0.46 -13.53 12.84
N PHE A 6 0.54 -13.89 11.57
CA PHE A 6 -0.08 -13.15 10.48
C PHE A 6 -1.02 -14.04 9.67
N SER A 7 -2.09 -13.43 9.17
CA SER A 7 -2.94 -13.96 8.11
C SER A 7 -2.70 -13.15 6.83
N ILE A 8 -2.82 -13.84 5.69
CA ILE A 8 -2.77 -13.23 4.36
C ILE A 8 -4.05 -13.62 3.65
N ALA A 9 -4.74 -12.63 3.09
CA ALA A 9 -5.95 -12.84 2.31
C ALA A 9 -5.86 -12.06 1.01
N GLU A 10 -6.54 -12.56 -0.01
CA GLU A 10 -6.71 -11.88 -1.29
C GLU A 10 -8.19 -11.56 -1.48
N THR A 11 -8.48 -10.35 -1.93
CA THR A 11 -9.84 -9.90 -2.23
C THR A 11 -9.85 -9.19 -3.56
N SER A 12 -10.92 -9.37 -4.33
CA SER A 12 -11.14 -8.66 -5.59
C SER A 12 -12.21 -7.60 -5.41
N GLY A 13 -11.98 -6.40 -5.95
CA GLY A 13 -12.94 -5.30 -5.87
C GLY A 13 -12.79 -4.30 -7.01
N ILE A 14 -13.36 -3.11 -6.82
CA ILE A 14 -13.34 -2.03 -7.82
C ILE A 14 -11.91 -1.62 -8.23
N ASN A 15 -10.92 -1.77 -7.33
CA ASN A 15 -9.52 -1.44 -7.57
C ASN A 15 -8.69 -2.63 -8.09
N GLY A 16 -9.33 -3.73 -8.47
CA GLY A 16 -8.68 -4.99 -8.83
C GLY A 16 -8.38 -5.86 -7.61
N THR A 17 -7.33 -6.68 -7.73
CA THR A 17 -6.86 -7.56 -6.65
C THR A 17 -6.18 -6.75 -5.54
N GLU A 18 -6.61 -6.96 -4.30
CA GLU A 18 -6.03 -6.43 -3.07
C GLU A 18 -5.52 -7.59 -2.21
N ILE A 19 -4.26 -7.53 -1.81
CA ILE A 19 -3.66 -8.49 -0.86
C ILE A 19 -3.61 -7.82 0.51
N ILE A 20 -4.17 -8.48 1.51
CA ILE A 20 -4.27 -7.99 2.89
C ILE A 20 -3.39 -8.84 3.78
N VAL A 21 -2.53 -8.20 4.57
CA VAL A 21 -1.72 -8.85 5.60
C VAL A 21 -2.14 -8.31 6.95
N LYS A 22 -2.57 -9.20 7.85
CA LYS A 22 -3.12 -8.83 9.16
C LYS A 22 -2.38 -9.55 10.27
N ASN A 23 -2.00 -8.82 11.32
CA ASN A 23 -1.54 -9.38 12.57
C ASN A 23 -2.74 -9.90 13.38
N ASN A 24 -2.73 -11.19 13.71
CA ASN A 24 -3.86 -11.83 14.39
C ASN A 24 -3.94 -11.48 15.89
N PHE A 25 -2.90 -10.87 16.46
CA PHE A 25 -2.84 -10.47 17.86
C PHE A 25 -3.17 -8.99 18.07
N THR A 26 -2.57 -8.12 17.26
CA THR A 26 -2.75 -6.66 17.39
C THR A 26 -3.88 -6.13 16.51
N TYR A 27 -4.36 -6.94 15.56
CA TYR A 27 -5.32 -6.56 14.51
C TYR A 27 -4.80 -5.48 13.54
N GLU A 28 -3.56 -5.05 13.68
CA GLU A 28 -2.87 -4.18 12.72
C GLU A 28 -2.81 -4.86 11.36
N LEU A 29 -2.92 -4.07 10.31
CA LEU A 29 -2.91 -4.59 8.97
C LEU A 29 -2.39 -3.58 7.97
N PHE A 30 -1.87 -4.10 6.88
CA PHE A 30 -1.72 -3.33 5.66
C PHE A 30 -2.33 -4.10 4.50
N SER A 31 -2.69 -3.40 3.43
CA SER A 31 -3.07 -4.02 2.18
C SER A 31 -2.35 -3.36 1.01
N ILE A 32 -2.09 -4.15 -0.03
CA ILE A 32 -1.44 -3.71 -1.25
C ILE A 32 -2.34 -3.97 -2.47
N LEU A 33 -2.23 -3.09 -3.46
CA LEU A 33 -2.83 -3.25 -4.79
C LEU A 33 -1.70 -3.54 -5.80
N PRO A 34 -1.38 -4.83 -6.06
CA PRO A 34 -0.25 -5.19 -6.92
C PRO A 34 -0.38 -4.62 -8.33
N GLY A 35 -1.60 -4.66 -8.89
CA GLY A 35 -1.91 -4.15 -10.24
C GLY A 35 -1.85 -2.62 -10.37
N SER A 36 -1.69 -1.89 -9.26
CA SER A 36 -1.60 -0.43 -9.23
C SER A 36 -0.28 0.00 -8.61
N GLY A 37 0.85 -0.37 -9.23
CA GLY A 37 2.19 0.05 -8.78
C GLY A 37 2.56 -0.42 -7.36
N ALA A 38 1.99 -1.55 -6.93
CA ALA A 38 2.12 -2.08 -5.57
C ALA A 38 1.79 -1.04 -4.46
N ARG A 39 0.78 -0.20 -4.70
CA ARG A 39 0.33 0.82 -3.73
C ARG A 39 -0.16 0.20 -2.43
N ILE A 40 0.16 0.84 -1.31
CA ILE A 40 -0.48 0.54 -0.04
C ILE A 40 -1.87 1.20 -0.04
N SER A 41 -2.92 0.38 0.07
CA SER A 41 -4.33 0.82 0.03
C SER A 41 -4.88 1.07 1.43
N LYS A 42 -4.48 0.24 2.40
CA LYS A 42 -4.85 0.37 3.81
C LYS A 42 -3.61 0.21 4.68
N LEU A 43 -3.55 0.98 5.75
CA LEU A 43 -2.57 0.83 6.83
C LEU A 43 -3.24 1.19 8.15
N PHE A 44 -3.44 0.19 9.01
CA PHE A 44 -3.99 0.36 10.34
C PHE A 44 -2.96 0.00 11.39
N LEU A 45 -2.63 0.96 12.27
CA LEU A 45 -1.66 0.83 13.34
C LEU A 45 -2.26 1.31 14.66
N HIS A 46 -1.76 0.80 15.79
CA HIS A 46 -2.17 1.32 17.10
C HIS A 46 -1.49 2.65 17.43
N ASN A 47 -2.24 3.61 17.97
CA ASN A 47 -1.69 4.83 18.60
C ASN A 47 -1.47 4.66 20.12
N GLY A 48 -1.46 3.42 20.60
CA GLY A 48 -1.34 3.05 22.01
C GLY A 48 -2.64 2.47 22.59
N GLN A 49 -3.80 2.99 22.19
CA GLN A 49 -5.11 2.51 22.66
C GLN A 49 -6.02 2.09 21.51
N GLU A 50 -5.95 2.80 20.39
CA GLU A 50 -6.88 2.65 19.28
C GLU A 50 -6.15 2.23 18.01
N LEU A 51 -6.81 1.36 17.24
CA LEU A 51 -6.39 1.00 15.90
C LEU A 51 -6.88 2.06 14.91
N ILE A 52 -5.96 2.82 14.31
CA ILE A 52 -6.29 3.96 13.46
C ILE A 52 -5.76 3.77 12.03
N SER A 53 -6.50 4.29 11.04
CA SER A 53 -6.03 4.35 9.64
C SER A 53 -5.01 5.47 9.50
N ILE A 54 -3.79 5.14 9.06
CA ILE A 54 -2.66 6.08 9.01
C ILE A 54 -2.53 6.77 7.64
N ILE A 55 -3.03 6.14 6.58
CA ILE A 55 -2.89 6.64 5.22
C ILE A 55 -4.21 7.13 4.64
N LYS A 56 -4.12 8.03 3.66
CA LYS A 56 -5.27 8.46 2.86
C LYS A 56 -5.87 7.23 2.15
N LYS A 57 -7.18 7.06 2.28
CA LYS A 57 -7.93 6.00 1.63
C LYS A 57 -7.93 6.21 0.11
N ILE A 58 -7.76 5.12 -0.63
CA ILE A 58 -7.92 5.06 -2.08
C ILE A 58 -9.33 4.55 -2.37
N ASP A 59 -10.23 5.44 -2.81
CA ASP A 59 -11.61 5.04 -3.12
C ASP A 59 -11.70 4.32 -4.46
N ASN A 60 -11.09 4.89 -5.51
CA ASN A 60 -11.05 4.27 -6.83
C ASN A 60 -9.77 4.66 -7.58
N VAL A 61 -8.90 3.68 -7.85
CA VAL A 61 -7.62 3.89 -8.57
C VAL A 61 -7.79 4.43 -9.98
N TYR A 62 -8.97 4.26 -10.60
CA TYR A 62 -9.27 4.69 -11.97
C TYR A 62 -9.88 6.09 -12.04
N SER A 63 -10.33 6.66 -10.92
CA SER A 63 -10.92 8.00 -10.87
C SER A 63 -10.03 9.04 -10.19
N GLU A 64 -8.81 8.65 -9.80
CA GLU A 64 -7.88 9.56 -9.14
C GLU A 64 -7.43 10.69 -10.07
N SER A 65 -7.31 11.89 -9.50
CA SER A 65 -6.64 13.01 -10.15
C SER A 65 -5.18 12.64 -10.45
N ARG A 66 -4.56 13.27 -11.47
CA ARG A 66 -3.14 13.02 -11.81
C ARG A 66 -2.19 13.14 -10.61
N ASP A 67 -2.52 13.98 -9.65
CA ASP A 67 -1.69 14.24 -8.47
C ASP A 67 -1.81 13.12 -7.42
N ASP A 68 -2.94 12.41 -7.37
CA ASP A 68 -3.15 11.30 -6.42
C ASP A 68 -2.53 9.97 -6.89
N VAL A 69 -2.15 9.87 -8.18
CA VAL A 69 -1.65 8.63 -8.81
C VAL A 69 -0.37 8.07 -8.16
N PHE A 70 0.35 8.86 -7.37
CA PHE A 70 1.57 8.41 -6.70
C PHE A 70 1.40 8.21 -5.19
N ASN A 71 0.21 8.49 -4.64
CA ASN A 71 -0.04 8.28 -3.22
C ASN A 71 0.19 6.82 -2.85
N ASN A 72 1.04 6.62 -1.84
CA ASN A 72 1.38 5.31 -1.28
C ASN A 72 1.97 4.30 -2.28
N ALA A 73 2.38 4.75 -3.47
CA ALA A 73 2.93 3.90 -4.52
C ALA A 73 4.40 3.59 -4.26
N LYS A 74 4.85 2.40 -4.67
CA LYS A 74 6.28 2.10 -4.72
C LYS A 74 6.92 2.91 -5.86
N LEU A 75 7.81 3.84 -5.52
CA LEU A 75 8.59 4.60 -6.50
C LEU A 75 9.85 3.81 -6.88
N SER A 76 10.05 3.60 -8.18
CA SER A 76 11.13 2.76 -8.71
C SER A 76 11.43 3.14 -10.16
N PRO A 77 12.70 3.06 -10.62
CA PRO A 77 13.90 2.70 -9.86
C PRO A 77 14.46 3.83 -8.98
N PHE A 78 14.10 5.08 -9.28
CA PHE A 78 14.52 6.26 -8.52
C PHE A 78 13.29 7.01 -8.04
N ALA A 79 13.29 7.40 -6.78
CA ALA A 79 12.31 8.34 -6.27
C ALA A 79 12.70 9.78 -6.67
N GLY A 80 11.70 10.59 -7.02
CA GLY A 80 11.90 12.00 -7.39
C GLY A 80 12.29 12.21 -8.86
N ARG A 81 12.93 13.34 -9.14
CA ARG A 81 13.29 13.75 -10.51
C ARG A 81 14.74 13.44 -10.81
N ILE A 82 14.98 12.88 -11.99
CA ILE A 82 16.30 12.78 -12.58
C ILE A 82 16.52 14.02 -13.44
N ARG A 83 17.64 14.71 -13.23
CA ARG A 83 17.99 15.88 -14.04
C ARG A 83 18.01 15.49 -15.52
N GLU A 84 17.23 16.21 -16.33
CA GLU A 84 17.09 15.97 -17.78
C GLU A 84 16.63 14.55 -18.15
N GLY A 85 16.11 13.77 -17.19
CA GLY A 85 15.70 12.37 -17.41
C GLY A 85 16.85 11.43 -17.80
N LYS A 86 18.11 11.84 -17.59
CA LYS A 86 19.30 11.11 -18.02
C LYS A 86 20.15 10.72 -16.81
N TYR A 87 20.59 9.46 -16.80
CA TYR A 87 21.57 8.94 -15.85
C TYR A 87 22.50 7.97 -16.59
N THR A 88 23.67 7.74 -16.03
CA THR A 88 24.66 6.79 -16.57
C THR A 88 25.14 5.92 -15.41
N PHE A 89 25.18 4.61 -15.62
CA PHE A 89 25.79 3.66 -14.71
C PHE A 89 27.20 3.34 -15.22
N ASN A 90 28.16 3.26 -14.30
CA ASN A 90 29.51 2.74 -14.57
C ASN A 90 29.55 1.24 -14.31
#